data_AF-A0A939MBU4-F1
#
_entry.id   AF-A0A939MBU4-F1
#
_cell.length_a   1.000
_cell.length_b   1.000
_cell.length_c   1.000
_cell.angle_alpha   90.00
_cell.angle_beta   90.00
_cell.angle_gamma   90.00
#
_symmetry.space_group_name_H-M   'P 1'
#
loop_
_entity.id
_entity.type
_entity.pdbx_description
1 polymer ?
#
loop_
_entity_poly.entity_id
_entity_poly.type
_entity_poly.pdbx_seq_one_letter_code
_entity_poly.pdbx_strand_id
1 'polypeptide(L)' 'MSDDEKKDIRIPVMMSASEVAAIDAWRRKQEDLPGRSEAIRRLVETGLKSKGK' A
#
# COMPACT_ATOMS: atom_id res chain seq x y z
N MET A 1 -9.50 22.92 -2.37
CA MET A 1 -9.75 21.57 -2.91
C MET A 1 -8.68 21.30 -3.94
N SER A 2 -8.18 20.06 -3.97
CA SER A 2 -7.01 19.58 -4.73
C SER A 2 -5.67 19.72 -4.00
N ASP A 3 -5.52 18.98 -2.90
CA ASP A 3 -4.22 18.55 -2.39
C ASP A 3 -3.67 17.48 -3.36
N ASP A 4 -3.05 17.95 -4.44
CA ASP A 4 -2.18 17.17 -5.31
C ASP A 4 -0.87 16.92 -4.54
N GLU A 5 -0.94 16.17 -3.44
CA GLU A 5 0.25 15.70 -2.74
C GLU A 5 0.91 14.64 -3.65
N LYS A 6 1.75 15.15 -4.54
CA LYS A 6 2.54 14.41 -5.51
C LYS A 6 3.31 13.31 -4.80
N LYS A 7 2.83 12.07 -4.97
CA LYS A 7 3.37 10.86 -4.34
C LYS A 7 4.67 10.41 -5.02
N ASP A 8 5.64 11.32 -5.10
CA ASP A 8 6.92 11.22 -5.83
C ASP A 8 8.07 10.66 -4.98
N ILE A 9 7.82 10.38 -3.69
CA ILE A 9 8.81 9.75 -2.81
C ILE A 9 8.80 8.23 -3.05
N ARG A 10 9.93 7.71 -3.54
CA ARG A 10 10.18 6.27 -3.64
C ARG A 10 10.80 5.78 -2.34
N ILE A 11 10.07 4.94 -1.62
CA ILE A 11 10.59 4.27 -0.41
C ILE A 11 11.10 2.88 -0.83
N PRO A 12 12.42 2.64 -0.89
CA PRO A 12 12.95 1.30 -1.06
C PRO A 12 12.79 0.53 0.25
N VAL A 13 12.03 -0.56 0.22
CA VAL A 13 11.83 -1.45 1.39
C VAL A 13 12.29 -2.85 0.99
N MET A 14 13.13 -3.46 1.83
CA MET A 14 13.46 -4.88 1.73
C MET A 14 12.36 -5.67 2.44
N MET A 15 11.66 -6.51 1.69
CA MET A 15 10.58 -7.35 2.21
C MET A 15 10.84 -8.81 1.82
N SER A 16 10.35 -9.72 2.65
CA SER A 16 10.41 -11.16 2.38
C SER A 16 9.44 -11.53 1.26
N ALA A 17 9.74 -12.59 0.51
CA ALA A 17 8.87 -13.06 -0.57
C ALA A 17 7.43 -13.34 -0.10
N SER A 18 7.26 -13.86 1.12
CA SER A 18 5.96 -14.12 1.73
C SER A 18 5.16 -12.83 2.01
N GLU A 19 5.82 -11.75 2.41
CA GLU A 19 5.17 -10.46 2.67
C GLU A 19 4.70 -9.82 1.36
N VAL A 20 5.56 -9.87 0.33
CA VAL A 20 5.19 -9.42 -1.02
C VAL A 20 4.01 -10.24 -1.55
N ALA A 21 4.03 -11.56 -1.38
CA ALA A 21 2.93 -12.44 -1.80
C ALA A 21 1.62 -12.13 -1.05
N ALA A 22 1.67 -11.78 0.24
CA ALA A 22 0.51 -11.37 1.00
C ALA A 22 -0.10 -10.05 0.48
N ILE A 23 0.75 -9.07 0.14
CA ILE A 23 0.32 -7.81 -0.50
C ILE A 23 -0.28 -8.09 -1.89
N ASP A 24 0.35 -8.96 -2.67
CA ASP A 24 -0.11 -9.36 -4.00
C ASP A 24 -1.46 -10.12 -3.93
N ALA A 25 -1.67 -10.93 -2.91
CA ALA A 25 -2.96 -11.60 -2.65
C ALA A 25 -4.02 -10.62 -2.15
N TRP A 26 -3.65 -9.65 -1.31
CA TRP A 26 -4.55 -8.62 -0.81
C TRP A 26 -5.05 -7.71 -1.95
N ARG A 27 -4.17 -7.26 -2.84
CA ARG A 27 -4.58 -6.43 -4.00
C ARG A 27 -5.52 -7.17 -4.96
N ARG A 28 -5.39 -8.49 -5.09
CA ARG A 28 -6.28 -9.32 -5.94
C ARG A 28 -7.71 -9.39 -5.41
N LYS A 29 -7.92 -9.08 -4.13
CA LYS A 29 -9.26 -9.02 -3.51
C LYS A 29 -9.92 -7.66 -3.69
N GLN A 30 -9.22 -6.66 -4.21
CA GLN A 30 -9.75 -5.32 -4.47
C GLN A 30 -10.31 -5.26 -5.90
N GLU A 31 -11.49 -4.67 -6.07
CA GLU A 31 -12.21 -4.62 -7.34
C GLU A 31 -11.46 -3.81 -8.41
N ASP A 32 -10.69 -2.81 -8.01
CA ASP A 32 -9.91 -1.94 -8.91
C ASP A 32 -8.54 -2.52 -9.32
N LEU A 33 -8.12 -3.68 -8.80
CA LEU A 33 -6.79 -4.27 -9.03
C LEU A 33 -5.65 -3.22 -8.91
N PRO A 34 -5.52 -2.54 -7.74
CA PRO A 34 -4.57 -1.46 -7.59
C PRO A 34 -3.14 -1.94 -7.91
N GLY A 35 -2.38 -1.09 -8.60
CA GLY A 35 -0.96 -1.33 -8.81
C GLY A 35 -0.24 -1.55 -7.47
N ARG A 36 0.89 -2.29 -7.47
CA ARG A 36 1.59 -2.64 -6.21
C ARG A 36 1.85 -1.42 -5.31
N SER A 37 2.25 -0.29 -5.90
CA SER A 37 2.48 0.96 -5.17
C SER A 37 1.20 1.50 -4.51
N GLU A 38 0.05 1.40 -5.17
CA GLU A 38 -1.22 1.84 -4.61
C GLU A 38 -1.73 0.88 -3.54
N ALA A 39 -1.54 -0.42 -3.73
CA ALA A 39 -1.87 -1.42 -2.72
C ALA A 39 -1.09 -1.20 -1.42
N ILE A 40 0.23 -0.94 -1.52
CA ILE A 40 1.07 -0.62 -0.36
C ILE A 40 0.60 0.67 0.32
N ARG A 41 0.26 1.72 -0.43
CA ARG A 41 -0.27 2.98 0.14
C ARG A 41 -1.56 2.73 0.93
N ARG A 42 -2.53 2.01 0.36
CA ARG A 42 -3.79 1.69 1.05
C ARG A 42 -3.54 0.86 2.32
N LEU A 43 -2.60 -0.09 2.29
CA LEU A 43 -2.21 -0.88 3.46
C LEU A 43 -1.57 -0.01 4.55
N VAL A 44 -0.68 0.92 4.17
CA VAL A 44 -0.06 1.88 5.11
C VAL A 44 -1.13 2.81 5.69
N GLU A 45 -2.02 3.38 4.88
CA GLU A 45 -3.12 4.21 5.36
C GLU A 45 -4.05 3.45 6.31
N THR A 46 -4.32 2.17 6.01
CA THR A 46 -5.11 1.29 6.90
C THR A 46 -4.38 1.05 8.20
N GLY A 47 -3.06 0.81 8.16
CA GLY A 47 -2.22 0.65 9.35
C GLY A 47 -2.13 1.93 10.19
N LEU A 48 -2.06 3.10 9.55
CA LEU A 48 -2.05 4.40 10.25
C LEU A 48 -3.41 4.74 10.87
N LYS A 49 -4.52 4.36 10.21
CA LYS A 49 -5.89 4.54 10.74
C LYS A 49 -6.21 3.54 11.84
N SER A 50 -5.68 2.32 11.75
CA SER A 50 -5.75 1.32 12.81
C SER A 50 -4.85 1.77 13.95
N LYS A 51 -5.37 2.65 14.82
CA LYS A 51 -4.69 3.22 15.99
C LYS A 51 -3.58 2.29 16.50
N GLY A 52 -2.33 2.67 16.27
CA GLY A 52 -1.20 2.05 16.93
C GLY A 52 -1.47 2.05 18.42
N LYS A 53 -1.40 0.88 19.04
CA LYS A 53 -1.48 0.74 20.49
C LYS A 53 -0.25 1.36 21.14
#